data_AF-A0AAW0EG02-F1
#
_entry.id   AF-A0AAW0EG02-F1
#
_cell.length_a   1.000
_cell.length_b   1.000
_cell.length_c   1.000
_cell.angle_alpha   90.00
_cell.angle_beta   90.00
_cell.angle_gamma   90.00
#
_symmetry.space_group_name_H-M   'P 1'
#
loop_
_entity.id
_entity.type
_entity.pdbx_description
1 polymer ?
#
loop_
_entity_poly.entity_id
_entity_poly.type
_entity_poly.pdbx_seq_one_letter_code
_entity_poly.pdbx_strand_id
1 'polypeptide(L)'
;MGRRSKFLSLDQKVSAKRESDLRYIHSPRGKTVRAAYRQSSQRRKQRKNNTLLDIPSPTERMLTLYAKPFPTHSRLFADALRSPDALDESDLARWKREPPFEEDDDDTDPHSLGYLRFTQSLCEVLHGVRLREQNQRDAELRSESTKNGRGAVELQLHAEVRAMFSTWDRVEKLLGEGFYHPYHQSREHAMLEHYFEWLGRSICHLYYAEFLDD
;
A
#
# COMPACT_ATOMS: atom_id res chain seq x y z
N MET A 1 1.29 49.87 54.63
CA MET A 1 1.85 48.58 55.11
C MET A 1 2.42 47.79 53.93
N GLY A 2 3.75 47.80 53.75
CA GLY A 2 4.40 47.15 52.61
C GLY A 2 4.57 45.64 52.81
N ARG A 3 4.26 44.84 51.79
CA ARG A 3 4.48 43.38 51.78
C ARG A 3 5.99 43.09 51.80
N ARG A 4 6.50 42.50 52.89
CA ARG A 4 7.87 41.98 52.96
C ARG A 4 8.05 40.81 51.99
N SER A 5 9.20 40.73 51.31
CA SER A 5 9.50 39.58 50.44
C SER A 5 9.60 38.32 51.29
N LYS A 6 8.94 37.23 50.86
CA LYS A 6 8.97 35.93 51.55
C LYS A 6 10.35 35.26 51.53
N PHE A 7 11.25 35.71 50.65
CA PHE A 7 12.60 35.19 50.51
C PHE A 7 13.57 36.39 50.44
N LEU A 8 14.68 36.29 51.15
CA LEU A 8 15.70 37.33 51.26
C LEU A 8 16.81 37.16 50.21
N SER A 9 16.95 35.97 49.61
CA SER A 9 17.91 35.69 48.54
C SER A 9 17.32 34.83 47.41
N LEU A 10 17.99 34.86 46.25
CA LEU A 10 17.63 34.04 45.09
C LEU A 10 17.74 32.53 45.42
N ASP A 11 18.78 32.14 46.17
CA ASP A 11 19.00 30.75 46.58
C ASP A 11 17.88 30.23 47.48
N GLN A 12 17.39 31.06 48.41
CA GLN A 12 16.24 30.71 49.25
C GLN A 12 14.96 30.50 48.42
N LYS A 13 14.79 31.26 47.34
CA LYS A 13 13.66 31.10 46.43
C LYS A 13 13.77 29.79 45.63
N VAL A 14 14.97 29.43 45.19
CA VAL A 14 15.23 28.18 44.44
C VAL A 14 15.08 26.96 45.34
N SER A 15 15.60 26.98 46.56
CA SER A 15 15.46 25.89 47.52
C SER A 15 14.00 25.68 47.95
N ALA A 16 13.28 26.76 48.27
CA ALA A 16 11.86 26.68 48.63
C ALA A 16 11.00 26.17 47.46
N LYS A 17 11.34 26.53 46.22
CA LYS A 17 10.67 25.98 45.03
C LYS A 17 10.93 24.47 44.89
N ARG A 18 12.19 24.03 45.03
CA ARG A 18 12.54 22.59 45.01
C ARG A 18 11.81 21.81 46.09
N GLU A 19 11.75 22.33 47.31
CA GLU A 19 11.01 21.69 48.40
C GLU A 19 9.50 21.63 48.15
N SER A 20 8.91 22.70 47.61
CA SER A 20 7.50 22.72 47.22
C SER A 20 7.21 21.70 46.12
N ASP A 21 8.07 21.61 45.12
CA ASP A 21 7.96 20.65 44.02
C ASP A 21 8.08 19.21 44.55
N LEU A 22 9.02 18.93 45.45
CA LEU A 22 9.16 17.62 46.11
C LEU A 22 7.93 17.27 46.96
N ARG A 23 7.42 18.22 47.76
CA ARG A 23 6.19 18.01 48.55
C ARG A 23 4.99 17.72 47.64
N TYR A 24 4.86 18.46 46.55
CA TYR A 24 3.83 18.23 45.56
C TYR A 24 3.96 16.86 44.90
N ILE A 25 5.18 16.48 44.49
CA ILE A 25 5.53 15.16 43.95
C ILE A 25 5.09 14.06 44.92
N HIS A 26 5.32 14.17 46.22
CA HIS A 26 4.95 13.11 47.17
C HIS A 26 3.49 13.17 47.65
N SER A 27 2.78 14.27 47.39
CA SER A 27 1.37 14.42 47.75
C SER A 27 0.45 13.43 47.01
N PRO A 28 -0.73 13.09 47.58
CA PRO A 28 -1.74 12.26 46.90
C PRO A 28 -2.13 12.82 45.52
N ARG A 29 -2.26 14.15 45.42
CA ARG A 29 -2.60 14.85 44.18
C ARG A 29 -1.49 14.79 43.12
N GLY A 30 -0.22 14.90 43.52
CA GLY A 30 0.90 14.74 42.59
C GLY A 30 1.05 13.30 42.09
N LYS A 31 0.74 12.30 42.93
CA LYS A 31 0.70 10.89 42.53
C LYS A 31 -0.40 10.61 41.49
N THR A 32 -1.61 11.14 41.68
CA THR A 32 -2.72 10.95 40.74
C THR A 32 -2.47 11.62 39.39
N VAL A 33 -1.95 12.85 39.38
CA VAL A 33 -1.60 13.56 38.12
C VAL A 33 -0.53 12.80 37.33
N ARG A 34 0.50 12.26 38.00
CA ARG A 34 1.51 11.43 37.32
C ARG A 34 0.97 10.10 36.84
N ALA A 35 0.08 9.45 37.59
CA ALA A 35 -0.57 8.23 37.16
C ALA A 35 -1.40 8.48 35.88
N ALA A 36 -2.19 9.56 35.86
CA ALA A 36 -2.96 9.98 34.69
C ALA A 36 -2.06 10.33 33.48
N TYR A 37 -0.93 11.01 33.71
CA TYR A 37 0.05 11.30 32.67
C TYR A 37 0.71 10.03 32.12
N ARG A 38 1.13 9.10 32.99
CA ARG A 38 1.67 7.79 32.61
C ARG A 38 0.64 6.97 31.82
N GLN A 39 -0.60 6.93 32.27
CA GLN A 39 -1.69 6.23 31.60
C GLN A 39 -1.99 6.84 30.22
N SER A 40 -2.00 8.18 30.12
CA SER A 40 -2.18 8.88 28.84
C SER A 40 -1.00 8.66 27.89
N SER A 41 0.23 8.66 28.41
CA SER A 41 1.44 8.36 27.65
C SER A 41 1.48 6.91 27.19
N GLN A 42 1.12 5.96 28.05
CA GLN A 42 0.98 4.54 27.70
C GLN A 42 -0.11 4.31 26.65
N ARG A 43 -1.28 4.96 26.78
CA ARG A 43 -2.34 4.90 25.75
C ARG A 43 -1.88 5.49 24.41
N ARG A 44 -1.09 6.57 24.42
CA ARG A 44 -0.49 7.12 23.19
C ARG A 44 0.55 6.18 22.58
N LYS A 45 1.36 5.50 23.40
CA LYS A 45 2.32 4.48 22.94
C LYS A 45 1.62 3.23 22.39
N GLN A 46 0.57 2.75 23.06
CA GLN A 46 -0.23 1.61 22.58
C GLN A 46 -0.94 1.92 21.26
N ARG A 47 -1.49 3.13 21.09
CA ARG A 47 -2.08 3.54 19.80
C ARG A 47 -1.07 3.61 18.66
N LYS A 48 0.17 4.06 18.94
CA LYS A 48 1.26 4.06 17.97
C LYS A 48 1.73 2.64 17.60
N ASN A 49 1.70 1.69 18.53
CA ASN A 49 2.19 0.34 18.28
C ASN A 49 1.15 -0.59 17.61
N ASN A 50 -0.15 -0.35 17.76
CA ASN A 50 -1.18 -1.28 17.25
C ASN A 50 -1.64 -1.04 15.81
N THR A 51 -1.23 0.04 15.15
CA THR A 51 -1.75 0.38 13.80
C THR A 51 -0.75 0.18 12.66
N LEU A 52 0.55 0.05 12.95
CA LEU A 52 1.61 -0.01 11.93
C LEU A 52 2.26 -1.40 11.73
N LEU A 53 1.90 -2.43 12.51
CA LEU A 53 2.76 -3.62 12.63
C LEU A 53 2.13 -4.97 12.25
N ASP A 54 0.94 -5.01 11.65
CA ASP A 54 0.31 -6.29 11.30
C ASP A 54 -0.08 -6.35 9.81
N ILE A 55 0.90 -6.09 8.95
CA ILE A 55 0.78 -6.46 7.54
C ILE A 55 1.54 -7.77 7.35
N PRO A 56 0.93 -8.79 6.74
CA PRO A 56 1.63 -10.00 6.38
C PRO A 56 2.87 -9.69 5.54
N SER A 57 3.95 -10.44 5.76
CA SER A 57 5.09 -10.38 4.84
C SER A 57 4.67 -10.93 3.47
N PRO A 58 5.17 -10.35 2.35
CA PRO A 58 4.99 -10.95 1.03
C PRO A 58 5.47 -12.40 0.99
N THR A 59 4.74 -13.25 0.27
CA THR A 59 5.09 -14.67 0.10
C THR A 59 6.17 -14.86 -0.96
N GLU A 60 6.85 -16.01 -0.98
CA GLU A 60 7.84 -16.34 -2.01
C GLU A 60 7.25 -16.29 -3.42
N ARG A 61 5.99 -16.69 -3.57
CA ARG A 61 5.25 -16.60 -4.84
C ARG A 61 5.10 -15.15 -5.31
N MET A 62 4.74 -14.24 -4.41
CA MET A 62 4.65 -12.80 -4.72
C MET A 62 6.02 -12.24 -5.14
N LEU A 63 7.07 -12.57 -4.40
CA LEU A 63 8.45 -12.14 -4.72
C LEU A 63 8.92 -12.67 -6.07
N THR A 64 8.54 -13.90 -6.42
CA THR A 64 8.84 -14.50 -7.73
C THR A 64 8.15 -13.74 -8.86
N LEU A 65 6.87 -13.38 -8.68
CA LEU A 65 6.12 -12.57 -9.65
C LEU A 65 6.68 -11.14 -9.75
N TYR A 66 7.09 -10.56 -8.63
CA TYR A 66 7.74 -9.26 -8.57
C TYR A 66 9.03 -9.23 -9.40
N ALA A 67 9.85 -10.29 -9.29
CA ALA A 67 11.13 -10.41 -9.98
C ALA A 67 11.03 -10.72 -11.49
N LYS A 68 9.86 -11.12 -12.00
CA LYS A 68 9.69 -11.40 -13.43
C LYS A 68 9.98 -10.11 -14.26
N PRO A 69 10.66 -10.20 -15.40
CA PRO A 69 10.85 -9.03 -16.27
C PRO A 69 9.54 -8.63 -16.97
N PHE A 70 9.37 -7.34 -17.27
CA PHE A 70 8.32 -6.87 -18.16
C PHE A 70 8.63 -7.21 -19.63
N PRO A 71 7.62 -7.29 -20.51
CA PRO A 71 7.81 -7.58 -21.94
C PRO A 71 8.36 -6.35 -22.69
N THR A 72 9.54 -5.85 -22.31
CA THR A 72 10.16 -4.63 -22.85
C THR A 72 10.54 -4.72 -24.33
N HIS A 73 10.59 -5.91 -24.88
CA HIS A 73 10.81 -6.16 -26.31
C HIS A 73 9.53 -5.99 -27.15
N SER A 74 8.35 -5.95 -26.52
CA SER A 74 7.08 -5.76 -27.23
C SER A 74 6.86 -4.28 -27.54
N ARG A 75 6.57 -3.99 -28.81
CA ARG A 75 6.16 -2.66 -29.24
C ARG A 75 4.81 -2.26 -28.63
N LEU A 76 3.88 -3.20 -28.49
CA LEU A 76 2.56 -2.93 -27.89
C LEU A 76 2.70 -2.50 -26.44
N PHE A 77 3.55 -3.20 -25.67
CA PHE A 77 3.90 -2.80 -24.31
C PHE A 77 4.50 -1.38 -24.28
N ALA A 78 5.47 -1.08 -25.14
CA ALA A 78 6.13 0.21 -25.17
C ALA A 78 5.19 1.37 -25.56
N ASP A 79 4.32 1.15 -26.55
CA ASP A 79 3.33 2.13 -27.00
C ASP A 79 2.29 2.37 -25.88
N ALA A 80 1.77 1.30 -25.25
CA ALA A 80 0.86 1.39 -24.10
C ALA A 80 1.51 2.08 -22.89
N LEU A 81 2.77 1.79 -22.58
CA LEU A 81 3.47 2.44 -21.47
C LEU A 81 3.63 3.95 -21.70
N ARG A 82 3.81 4.38 -22.95
CA ARG A 82 4.13 5.77 -23.30
C ARG A 82 2.93 6.71 -23.19
N SER A 83 1.76 6.35 -23.72
CA SER A 83 0.60 7.24 -23.76
C SER A 83 -0.72 6.48 -23.94
N PRO A 84 -1.82 6.92 -23.29
CA PRO A 84 -3.16 6.37 -23.56
C PRO A 84 -3.64 6.63 -24.98
N ASP A 85 -3.08 7.63 -25.67
CA ASP A 85 -3.45 7.96 -27.06
C ASP A 85 -2.67 7.13 -28.11
N ALA A 86 -1.72 6.29 -27.68
CA ALA A 86 -0.88 5.52 -28.59
C ALA A 86 -1.57 4.27 -29.14
N LEU A 87 -2.56 3.73 -28.41
CA LEU A 87 -3.33 2.54 -28.73
C LEU A 87 -4.79 2.78 -28.34
N ASP A 88 -5.72 2.05 -28.97
CA ASP A 88 -7.09 2.02 -28.49
C ASP A 88 -7.17 1.10 -27.26
N GLU A 89 -7.53 1.69 -26.11
CA GLU A 89 -7.62 1.01 -24.81
C GLU A 89 -9.08 0.77 -24.36
N SER A 90 -10.07 1.08 -25.20
CA SER A 90 -11.50 1.00 -24.83
C SER A 90 -11.90 -0.35 -24.24
N ASP A 91 -11.38 -1.42 -24.83
CA ASP A 91 -11.79 -2.79 -24.53
C ASP A 91 -11.01 -3.39 -23.34
N LEU A 92 -10.00 -2.67 -22.84
CA LEU A 92 -9.21 -3.11 -21.68
C LEU A 92 -9.95 -2.92 -20.36
N ALA A 93 -10.99 -2.09 -20.35
CA ALA A 93 -11.69 -1.70 -19.12
C ALA A 93 -12.21 -2.91 -18.33
N ARG A 94 -12.69 -3.95 -19.00
CA ARG A 94 -13.17 -5.19 -18.34
C ARG A 94 -12.03 -5.98 -17.70
N TRP A 95 -10.89 -6.07 -18.36
CA TRP A 95 -9.72 -6.84 -17.92
C TRP A 95 -8.90 -6.12 -16.83
N LYS A 96 -9.11 -4.82 -16.66
CA LYS A 96 -8.51 -4.05 -15.56
C LYS A 96 -9.20 -4.27 -14.21
N ARG A 97 -10.48 -4.67 -14.22
CA ARG A 97 -11.27 -4.91 -13.00
C ARG A 97 -10.77 -6.13 -12.25
N GLU A 98 -11.12 -6.21 -10.98
CA GLU A 98 -10.89 -7.41 -10.18
C GLU A 98 -11.72 -8.58 -10.77
N PRO A 99 -11.14 -9.78 -10.96
CA PRO A 99 -11.90 -10.97 -11.36
C PRO A 99 -12.94 -11.34 -10.29
N PRO A 100 -14.02 -12.07 -10.64
CA PRO A 100 -14.24 -12.77 -11.90
C PRO A 100 -14.68 -11.83 -13.05
N PHE A 101 -14.12 -12.09 -14.23
CA PHE A 101 -14.54 -11.58 -15.53
C PHE A 101 -15.80 -12.30 -16.06
N GLU A 102 -16.60 -11.54 -16.80
CA GLU A 102 -17.67 -12.08 -17.64
C GLU A 102 -17.05 -12.88 -18.80
N GLU A 103 -17.75 -13.92 -19.25
CA GLU A 103 -17.33 -14.68 -20.44
C GLU A 103 -17.28 -13.75 -21.65
N ASP A 104 -16.26 -13.95 -22.48
CA ASP A 104 -16.11 -13.19 -23.70
C ASP A 104 -17.07 -13.71 -24.77
N ASP A 105 -17.92 -12.84 -25.30
CA ASP A 105 -18.85 -13.14 -26.40
C ASP A 105 -18.14 -13.25 -27.78
N ASP A 106 -16.82 -13.48 -27.79
CA ASP A 106 -16.02 -13.64 -29.01
C ASP A 106 -16.19 -15.04 -29.59
N ASP A 107 -16.91 -15.15 -30.71
CA ASP A 107 -17.16 -16.41 -31.44
C ASP A 107 -15.90 -17.03 -32.07
N THR A 108 -14.74 -16.39 -31.95
CA THR A 108 -13.48 -16.91 -32.49
C THR A 108 -13.04 -18.17 -31.74
N ASP A 109 -12.69 -19.22 -32.49
CA ASP A 109 -12.15 -20.47 -31.93
C ASP A 109 -11.00 -20.19 -30.93
N PRO A 110 -11.14 -20.56 -29.63
CA PRO A 110 -10.13 -20.36 -28.59
C PRO A 110 -8.79 -21.05 -28.89
N HIS A 111 -8.77 -22.02 -29.80
CA HIS A 111 -7.57 -22.72 -30.25
C HIS A 111 -6.93 -22.13 -31.50
N SER A 112 -7.58 -21.14 -32.13
CA SER A 112 -7.04 -20.49 -33.32
C SER A 112 -5.81 -19.65 -33.00
N LEU A 113 -4.85 -19.62 -33.92
CA LEU A 113 -3.64 -18.81 -33.77
C LEU A 113 -3.96 -17.32 -33.63
N GLY A 114 -5.03 -16.85 -34.29
CA GLY A 114 -5.48 -15.46 -34.19
C GLY A 114 -5.93 -15.10 -32.78
N TYR A 115 -6.77 -15.94 -32.18
CA TYR A 115 -7.24 -15.79 -30.80
C TYR A 115 -6.07 -15.75 -29.80
N LEU A 116 -5.15 -16.71 -29.89
CA LEU A 116 -4.00 -16.79 -28.98
C LEU A 116 -3.08 -15.57 -29.08
N ARG A 117 -2.80 -15.11 -30.32
CA ARG A 117 -1.99 -13.91 -30.55
C ARG A 117 -2.67 -12.64 -30.04
N PHE A 118 -3.98 -12.54 -30.20
CA PHE A 118 -4.75 -11.41 -29.68
C PHE A 118 -4.73 -11.40 -28.15
N THR A 119 -4.99 -12.54 -27.51
CA THR A 119 -4.91 -12.69 -26.05
C THR A 119 -3.51 -12.35 -25.51
N GLN A 120 -2.44 -12.78 -26.18
CA GLN A 120 -1.08 -12.39 -25.82
C GLN A 120 -0.88 -10.87 -25.95
N SER A 121 -1.34 -10.28 -27.06
CA SER A 121 -1.26 -8.83 -27.29
C SER A 121 -2.00 -8.04 -26.20
N LEU A 122 -3.17 -8.52 -25.76
CA LEU A 122 -3.90 -7.94 -24.63
C LEU A 122 -3.06 -7.94 -23.34
N CYS A 123 -2.41 -9.07 -23.00
CA CYS A 123 -1.53 -9.14 -21.83
C CYS A 123 -0.37 -8.13 -21.91
N GLU A 124 0.26 -8.00 -23.08
CA GLU A 124 1.37 -7.06 -23.31
C GLU A 124 0.93 -5.60 -23.15
N VAL A 125 -0.23 -5.24 -23.72
CA VAL A 125 -0.81 -3.90 -23.57
C VAL A 125 -1.18 -3.63 -22.11
N LEU A 126 -1.83 -4.58 -21.43
CA LEU A 126 -2.20 -4.43 -20.02
C LEU A 126 -0.99 -4.23 -19.11
N HIS A 127 0.13 -4.93 -19.35
CA HIS A 127 1.37 -4.66 -18.62
C HIS A 127 1.82 -3.21 -18.79
N GLY A 128 1.78 -2.67 -20.01
CA GLY A 128 2.19 -1.30 -20.30
C GLY A 128 1.26 -0.27 -19.63
N VAL A 129 -0.05 -0.45 -19.76
CA VAL A 129 -1.06 0.42 -19.15
C VAL A 129 -0.91 0.44 -17.63
N ARG A 130 -0.83 -0.73 -17.00
CA ARG A 130 -0.74 -0.81 -15.53
C ARG A 130 0.55 -0.21 -15.00
N LEU A 131 1.67 -0.40 -15.69
CA LEU A 131 2.94 0.21 -15.30
C LEU A 131 2.91 1.74 -15.49
N ARG A 132 2.27 2.24 -16.55
CA ARG A 132 2.04 3.68 -16.74
C ARG A 132 1.24 4.27 -15.57
N GLU A 133 0.15 3.62 -15.18
CA GLU A 133 -0.69 4.04 -14.06
C GLU A 133 0.05 3.97 -12.71
N GLN A 134 0.84 2.92 -12.49
CA GLN A 134 1.70 2.82 -11.30
C GLN A 134 2.71 3.98 -11.26
N ASN A 135 3.41 4.26 -12.35
CA ASN A 135 4.38 5.37 -12.40
C ASN A 135 3.72 6.73 -12.11
N GLN A 136 2.50 6.95 -12.61
CA GLN A 136 1.75 8.17 -12.33
C GLN A 136 1.39 8.24 -10.83
N ARG A 137 0.88 7.15 -10.27
CA ARG A 137 0.55 7.06 -8.83
C ARG A 137 1.79 7.28 -7.96
N ASP A 138 2.93 6.68 -8.30
CA ASP A 138 4.18 6.85 -7.58
C ASP A 138 4.66 8.32 -7.59
N ALA A 139 4.44 9.04 -8.69
CA ALA A 139 4.74 10.46 -8.78
C ALA A 139 3.81 11.31 -7.87
N GLU A 140 2.52 10.97 -7.84
CA GLU A 140 1.54 11.61 -6.95
C GLU A 140 1.90 11.39 -5.47
N LEU A 141 2.18 10.13 -5.09
CA LEU A 141 2.56 9.75 -3.73
C LEU A 141 3.88 10.41 -3.28
N ARG A 142 4.88 10.53 -4.17
CA ARG A 142 6.10 11.31 -3.87
C ARG A 142 5.79 12.77 -3.58
N SER A 143 4.97 13.40 -4.42
CA SER A 143 4.53 14.79 -4.21
C SER A 143 3.76 14.95 -2.89
N GLU A 144 2.90 14.00 -2.53
CA GLU A 144 2.18 13.98 -1.26
C GLU A 144 3.12 13.80 -0.07
N SER A 145 4.12 12.91 -0.19
CA SER A 145 5.13 12.67 0.83
C SER A 145 5.92 13.95 1.13
N THR A 146 6.29 14.73 0.10
CA THR A 146 6.95 16.03 0.28
C THR A 146 6.05 17.05 0.97
N LYS A 147 4.74 17.05 0.72
CA LYS A 147 3.79 18.04 1.28
C LYS A 147 3.33 17.70 2.70
N ASN A 148 2.98 16.44 2.95
CA ASN A 148 2.31 15.98 4.17
C ASN A 148 3.23 15.19 5.11
N GLY A 149 4.43 14.85 4.63
CA GLY A 149 5.40 14.02 5.34
C GLY A 149 5.21 12.52 5.07
N ARG A 150 6.34 11.82 4.94
CA ARG A 150 6.42 10.38 4.63
C ARG A 150 5.51 9.50 5.48
N GLY A 151 5.44 9.73 6.79
CA GLY A 151 4.66 8.89 7.70
C GLY A 151 3.15 8.88 7.45
N ALA A 152 2.59 9.94 6.84
CA ALA A 152 1.18 9.94 6.45
C ALA A 152 0.93 9.05 5.22
N VAL A 153 1.83 9.13 4.23
CA VAL A 153 1.81 8.30 3.02
C VAL A 153 2.04 6.82 3.36
N GLU A 154 3.01 6.52 4.23
CA GLU A 154 3.26 5.15 4.70
C GLU A 154 2.01 4.53 5.32
N LEU A 155 1.28 5.26 6.16
CA LEU A 155 0.04 4.74 6.77
C LEU A 155 -1.03 4.40 5.71
N GLN A 156 -1.14 5.21 4.66
CA GLN A 156 -2.04 4.95 3.53
C GLN A 156 -1.60 3.72 2.75
N LEU A 157 -0.31 3.61 2.42
CA LEU A 157 0.27 2.44 1.75
C LEU A 157 0.05 1.16 2.56
N HIS A 158 0.22 1.22 3.88
CA HIS A 158 -0.07 0.10 4.77
C HIS A 158 -1.53 -0.36 4.67
N ALA A 159 -2.49 0.57 4.66
CA ALA A 159 -3.90 0.21 4.51
C ALA A 159 -4.20 -0.41 3.15
N GLU A 160 -3.58 0.11 2.08
CA GLU A 160 -3.72 -0.38 0.71
C GLU A 160 -3.14 -1.79 0.55
N VAL A 161 -1.89 -2.00 0.98
CA VAL A 161 -1.23 -3.32 0.93
C VAL A 161 -2.07 -4.38 1.67
N ARG A 162 -2.62 -4.05 2.84
CA ARG A 162 -3.50 -4.97 3.57
C ARG A 162 -4.74 -5.35 2.77
N ALA A 163 -5.39 -4.39 2.11
CA ALA A 163 -6.54 -4.67 1.25
C ALA A 163 -6.16 -5.54 0.04
N MET A 164 -4.95 -5.35 -0.50
CA MET A 164 -4.43 -6.15 -1.60
C MET A 164 -4.13 -7.60 -1.17
N PHE A 165 -3.66 -7.85 0.05
CA PHE A 165 -3.53 -9.22 0.58
C PHE A 165 -4.88 -9.96 0.62
N SER A 166 -5.95 -9.30 1.06
CA SER A 166 -7.29 -9.91 1.02
C SER A 166 -7.76 -10.20 -0.41
N THR A 167 -7.33 -9.39 -1.38
CA THR A 167 -7.60 -9.64 -2.80
C THR A 167 -6.75 -10.79 -3.33
N TRP A 168 -5.49 -10.88 -2.90
CA TRP A 168 -4.59 -11.97 -3.26
C TRP A 168 -5.17 -13.32 -2.87
N ASP A 169 -5.63 -13.48 -1.62
CA ASP A 169 -6.19 -14.75 -1.14
C ASP A 169 -7.42 -15.17 -1.95
N ARG A 170 -8.27 -14.20 -2.33
CA ARG A 170 -9.46 -14.45 -3.16
C ARG A 170 -9.07 -14.90 -4.56
N VAL A 171 -8.15 -14.19 -5.21
CA VAL A 171 -7.73 -14.51 -6.59
C VAL A 171 -6.92 -15.80 -6.65
N GLU A 172 -6.08 -16.06 -5.64
CA GLU A 172 -5.33 -17.33 -5.52
C GLU A 172 -6.28 -18.52 -5.43
N LYS A 173 -7.39 -18.37 -4.68
CA LYS A 173 -8.44 -19.38 -4.61
C LYS A 173 -9.12 -19.60 -5.97
N LEU A 174 -9.45 -18.53 -6.71
CA LEU A 174 -10.05 -18.65 -8.06
C LEU A 174 -9.12 -19.41 -9.03
N LEU A 175 -7.82 -19.13 -8.97
CA LEU A 175 -6.81 -19.86 -9.75
C LEU A 175 -6.72 -21.34 -9.33
N GLY A 176 -6.69 -21.62 -8.03
CA GLY A 176 -6.59 -22.98 -7.50
C GLY A 176 -7.82 -23.85 -7.76
N GLU A 177 -9.01 -23.25 -7.83
CA GLU A 177 -10.27 -23.93 -8.15
C GLU A 177 -10.48 -24.11 -9.66
N GLY A 178 -9.63 -23.51 -10.50
CA GLY A 178 -9.77 -23.58 -11.96
C GLY A 178 -11.04 -22.88 -12.45
N PHE A 179 -11.38 -21.72 -11.87
CA PHE A 179 -12.62 -21.00 -12.16
C PHE A 179 -12.81 -20.73 -13.65
N TYR A 180 -11.72 -20.40 -14.36
CA TYR A 180 -11.69 -20.36 -15.82
C TYR A 180 -11.00 -21.59 -16.40
N HIS A 181 -11.68 -22.29 -17.30
CA HIS A 181 -11.14 -23.48 -17.93
C HIS A 181 -10.08 -23.11 -18.99
N PRO A 182 -8.80 -23.54 -18.87
CA PRO A 182 -7.72 -23.10 -19.76
C PRO A 182 -7.93 -23.37 -21.26
N TYR A 183 -8.79 -24.33 -21.60
CA TYR A 183 -9.07 -24.70 -23.00
C TYR A 183 -10.32 -24.03 -23.58
N HIS A 184 -11.32 -23.69 -22.74
CA HIS A 184 -12.61 -23.17 -23.22
C HIS A 184 -12.79 -21.68 -22.93
N GLN A 185 -12.11 -21.17 -21.91
CA GLN A 185 -12.09 -19.78 -21.45
C GLN A 185 -10.62 -19.35 -21.35
N SER A 186 -9.86 -19.59 -22.41
CA SER A 186 -8.40 -19.46 -22.40
C SER A 186 -7.96 -18.00 -22.25
N ARG A 187 -8.75 -17.04 -22.74
CA ARG A 187 -8.51 -15.61 -22.56
C ARG A 187 -8.77 -15.16 -21.13
N GLU A 188 -9.90 -15.51 -20.54
CA GLU A 188 -10.23 -15.19 -19.15
C GLU A 188 -9.21 -15.80 -18.19
N HIS A 189 -8.79 -17.04 -18.48
CA HIS A 189 -7.72 -17.70 -17.75
C HIS A 189 -6.40 -16.92 -17.84
N ALA A 190 -5.97 -16.52 -19.05
CA ALA A 190 -4.77 -15.72 -19.24
C ALA A 190 -4.87 -14.33 -18.57
N MET A 191 -6.04 -13.69 -18.61
CA MET A 191 -6.28 -12.41 -17.94
C MET A 191 -6.27 -12.55 -16.42
N LEU A 192 -6.75 -13.68 -15.88
CA LEU A 192 -6.69 -14.00 -14.44
C LEU A 192 -5.24 -14.19 -14.00
N GLU A 193 -4.45 -14.94 -14.75
CA GLU A 193 -3.01 -15.11 -14.49
C GLU A 193 -2.27 -13.77 -14.54
N HIS A 194 -2.55 -12.95 -15.56
CA HIS A 194 -1.98 -11.61 -15.68
C HIS A 194 -2.36 -10.71 -14.50
N TYR A 195 -3.64 -10.68 -14.11
CA TYR A 195 -4.11 -9.92 -12.96
C TYR A 195 -3.39 -10.36 -11.68
N PHE A 196 -3.24 -11.67 -11.47
CA PHE A 196 -2.58 -12.23 -10.31
C PHE A 196 -1.08 -11.91 -10.28
N GLU A 197 -0.40 -11.98 -11.42
CA GLU A 197 0.97 -11.50 -11.56
C GLU A 197 1.10 -10.03 -11.17
N TRP A 198 0.24 -9.18 -11.72
CA TRP A 198 0.26 -7.76 -11.43
C TRP A 198 -0.04 -7.44 -9.97
N LEU A 199 -0.97 -8.18 -9.36
CA LEU A 199 -1.32 -8.03 -7.95
C LEU A 199 -0.12 -8.35 -7.06
N GLY A 200 0.58 -9.45 -7.31
CA GLY A 200 1.80 -9.82 -6.58
C GLY A 200 2.89 -8.76 -6.71
N ARG A 201 3.13 -8.27 -7.93
CA ARG A 201 4.07 -7.17 -8.19
C ARG A 201 3.71 -5.92 -7.42
N SER A 202 2.44 -5.52 -7.46
CA SER A 202 1.95 -4.30 -6.83
C SER A 202 2.03 -4.37 -5.30
N ILE A 203 1.72 -5.54 -4.71
CA ILE A 203 1.90 -5.77 -3.27
C ILE A 203 3.35 -5.56 -2.88
N CYS A 204 4.30 -6.20 -3.57
CA CYS A 204 5.72 -6.04 -3.27
C CYS A 204 6.21 -4.60 -3.48
N HIS A 205 5.83 -3.97 -4.60
CA HIS A 205 6.17 -2.59 -4.93
C HIS A 205 5.74 -1.61 -3.81
N LEU A 206 4.49 -1.71 -3.35
CA LEU A 206 3.97 -0.85 -2.29
C LEU A 206 4.47 -1.25 -0.89
N TYR A 207 4.74 -2.54 -0.64
CA TYR A 207 5.22 -3.03 0.64
C TYR A 207 6.64 -2.53 0.93
N TYR A 208 7.52 -2.56 -0.06
CA TYR A 208 8.88 -2.03 0.10
C TYR A 208 8.94 -0.52 -0.10
N ALA A 209 8.00 0.04 -0.88
CA ALA A 209 7.88 1.48 -1.13
C ALA A 209 9.20 2.16 -1.56
N GLU A 210 10.06 1.42 -2.28
CA GLU A 210 11.39 1.88 -2.69
C GLU A 210 11.33 3.15 -3.55
N PHE A 211 10.22 3.38 -4.25
CA PHE A 211 9.97 4.59 -5.04
C PHE A 211 9.86 5.88 -4.20
N LEU A 212 9.75 5.78 -2.87
CA LEU A 212 9.76 6.93 -1.95
C LEU A 212 11.17 7.30 -1.46
N ASP A 213 12.18 6.48 -1.75
CA ASP A 213 13.57 6.74 -1.38
C ASP A 213 14.28 7.43 -2.55
N ASP A 214 14.65 8.72 -2.37
CA ASP A 214 15.42 9.52 -3.35
C ASP A 214 16.90 9.13 -3.41
#